data_AF-A0A9Q8Z4F7-F1
#
_entry.id   AF-A0A9Q8Z4F7-F1
#
_cell.length_a   1.000
_cell.length_b   1.000
_cell.length_c   1.000
_cell.angle_alpha   90.00
_cell.angle_beta   90.00
_cell.angle_gamma   90.00
#
_symmetry.space_group_name_H-M   'P 1'
#
loop_
_entity.id
_entity.type
_entity.pdbx_description
1 polymer ?
#
loop_
_entity_poly.entity_id
_entity_poly.type
_entity_poly.pdbx_seq_one_letter_code
_entity_poly.pdbx_strand_id
1 'polypeptide(L)'
;MSPQASDHTVSYPSLRGKVIAISGAASGMGLATAKLLYPMGVKLSLTDINKDALEKAVDDLKASASPSSGDVISVGLDLSSSSEAAAWIKITIEKYGALNGAANFAGIMGDMTPLVDVSDEEWTKIQSVNLFGAFFALRAQLRAMLERGDKGSIVNTASIAGIKGGYGPAAYTVSKHGVIGLTKSAAKEVGHLGIRVNAIAPGIIDTPMSRNMPPEMVDRVAQAKQAMPLRRQGTAEEVAKLAAFLLSDESSYTTGGLAKMRLNPNGEAATFPKRSALPHISGTPKDNAWFWGGADELGRLNLLTPERTVKTVQENVKTGDSISLDLPLNVPGPALFGRQPLKHRIRTIGKGAFDDEVSYNTQSSSQWDGFRHFAHPVHECHYNGVVSDDIMANVDDDGENGEDAPERSRKLGIDAWAKKGIIGRGVLLDVYSWSKKQQGKEYDPFTAYGITAEDLQACAKSQGVELRTADILLIRTGWLATYNALSLSAKTDMSTLALDKHFYAGLAADDAMKDFLHDGYFAAAATDNANFEVWPPASFEGSLHASMLSLWGMPIGELWDFEALTKRCEKEGRWSFLLVSKPGDVPGGVGSAPNAVAIF
;
A
#
# COMPACT_ATOMS: atom_id res chain seq x y z
N MET A 1 -15.04 26.67 29.85
CA MET A 1 -13.83 26.08 30.44
C MET A 1 -13.13 25.31 29.33
N SER A 2 -11.99 25.82 28.85
CA SER A 2 -11.18 25.12 27.85
C SER A 2 -10.52 23.90 28.50
N PRO A 3 -10.52 22.71 27.88
CA PRO A 3 -9.81 21.57 28.43
C PRO A 3 -8.30 21.86 28.37
N GLN A 4 -7.64 21.84 29.53
CA GLN A 4 -6.18 21.85 29.62
C GLN A 4 -5.67 20.59 28.91
N ALA A 5 -4.90 20.78 27.83
CA ALA A 5 -4.11 19.71 27.24
C ALA A 5 -3.10 19.24 28.30
N SER A 6 -3.16 17.95 28.65
CA SER A 6 -2.12 17.31 29.44
C SER A 6 -0.81 17.36 28.65
N ASP A 7 0.21 17.98 29.25
CA ASP A 7 1.56 18.08 28.70
C ASP A 7 2.24 16.71 28.75
N HIS A 8 1.86 15.82 27.83
CA HIS A 8 2.57 14.57 27.60
C HIS A 8 3.89 14.92 26.92
N THR A 9 4.92 15.18 27.72
CA THR A 9 6.30 15.30 27.26
C THR A 9 6.69 14.00 26.57
N VAL A 10 6.84 14.05 25.25
CA VAL A 10 7.36 12.93 24.45
C VAL A 10 8.73 12.58 25.00
N SER A 11 8.97 11.33 25.39
CA SER A 11 10.24 10.87 25.94
C SER A 11 10.72 9.64 25.19
N TYR A 12 11.98 9.64 24.77
CA TYR A 12 12.66 8.52 24.13
C TYR A 12 13.84 8.08 25.01
N PRO A 13 13.64 7.18 25.97
CA PRO A 13 14.69 6.77 26.91
C PRO A 13 15.97 6.27 26.23
N SER A 14 15.83 5.68 25.04
CA SER A 14 16.92 5.18 24.20
C SER A 14 17.89 6.27 23.72
N LEU A 15 17.46 7.53 23.68
CA LEU A 15 18.28 8.67 23.26
C LEU A 15 19.14 9.25 24.39
N ARG A 16 18.87 8.92 25.65
CA ARG A 16 19.59 9.51 26.78
C ARG A 16 21.09 9.20 26.69
N GLY A 17 21.92 10.23 26.80
CA GLY A 17 23.38 10.13 26.74
C GLY A 17 23.96 9.88 25.34
N LYS A 18 23.10 9.74 24.30
CA LYS A 18 23.55 9.56 22.92
C LYS A 18 24.12 10.86 22.36
N VAL A 19 25.07 10.73 21.43
CA VAL A 19 25.69 11.85 20.71
C VAL A 19 25.01 12.02 19.35
N ILE A 20 24.34 13.16 19.15
CA ILE A 20 23.61 13.46 17.91
C ILE A 20 24.17 14.73 17.26
N ALA A 21 24.59 14.61 16.01
CA ALA A 21 25.03 15.74 15.19
C ALA A 21 23.84 16.35 14.42
N ILE A 22 23.62 17.65 14.47
CA ILE A 22 22.49 18.33 13.80
C ILE A 22 23.00 19.49 12.95
N SER A 23 22.68 19.47 11.66
CA SER A 23 22.93 20.60 10.75
C SER A 23 21.70 21.48 10.56
N GLY A 24 21.89 22.75 10.18
CA GLY A 24 20.80 23.71 10.08
C GLY A 24 20.24 24.05 11.46
N ALA A 25 21.09 24.03 12.48
CA ALA A 25 20.70 24.08 13.87
C ALA A 25 20.46 25.50 14.40
N ALA A 26 20.76 26.55 13.62
CA ALA A 26 20.50 27.92 14.03
C ALA A 26 19.02 28.32 13.91
N SER A 27 18.21 27.56 13.16
CA SER A 27 16.80 27.90 12.96
C SER A 27 15.92 26.69 12.57
N GLY A 28 14.61 26.93 12.44
CA GLY A 28 13.65 26.00 11.83
C GLY A 28 13.66 24.60 12.46
N MET A 29 13.65 23.57 11.61
CA MET A 29 13.54 22.16 12.01
C MET A 29 14.77 21.66 12.78
N GLY A 30 15.97 22.11 12.41
CA GLY A 30 17.20 21.74 13.11
C GLY A 30 17.23 22.27 14.54
N LEU A 31 16.91 23.56 14.73
CA LEU A 31 16.79 24.16 16.06
C LEU A 31 15.67 23.51 16.90
N ALA A 32 14.51 23.25 16.31
CA ALA A 32 13.41 22.58 17.01
C ALA A 32 13.80 21.15 17.45
N THR A 33 14.56 20.44 16.62
CA THR A 33 15.10 19.11 16.97
C THR A 33 16.11 19.21 18.11
N ALA A 34 17.01 20.19 18.09
CA ALA A 34 17.95 20.44 19.18
C ALA A 34 17.21 20.76 20.51
N LYS A 35 16.20 21.63 20.47
CA LYS A 35 15.36 21.97 21.64
C LYS A 35 14.59 20.78 22.20
N LEU A 36 14.15 19.86 21.35
CA LEU A 36 13.47 18.64 21.79
C LEU A 36 14.45 17.65 22.44
N LEU A 37 15.62 17.44 21.84
CA LEU A 37 16.57 16.41 22.26
C LEU A 37 17.42 16.82 23.47
N TYR A 38 17.80 18.09 23.58
CA TYR A 38 18.65 18.59 24.66
C TYR A 38 18.14 18.25 26.07
N PRO A 39 16.85 18.48 26.44
CA PRO A 39 16.34 18.13 27.77
C PRO A 39 16.20 16.63 28.01
N MET A 40 16.29 15.78 26.97
CA MET A 40 16.27 14.32 27.09
C MET A 40 17.63 13.73 27.50
N GLY A 41 18.64 14.57 27.74
CA GLY A 41 19.99 14.12 28.08
C GLY A 41 20.84 13.78 26.87
N VAL A 42 20.45 14.22 25.67
CA VAL A 42 21.20 14.00 24.42
C VAL A 42 22.37 14.97 24.35
N LYS A 43 23.56 14.47 24.02
CA LYS A 43 24.74 15.30 23.73
C LYS A 43 24.67 15.78 22.29
N LEU A 44 24.63 17.08 22.08
CA LEU A 44 24.38 17.69 20.78
C LEU A 44 25.65 18.30 20.20
N SER A 45 25.91 18.00 18.92
CA SER A 45 26.88 18.72 18.10
C SER A 45 26.11 19.48 17.03
N LEU A 46 26.04 20.80 17.15
CA LEU A 46 25.20 21.65 16.32
C LEU A 46 26.04 22.39 15.27
N THR A 47 25.54 22.49 14.05
CA THR A 47 26.21 23.23 12.99
C THR A 47 25.25 24.06 12.15
N ASP A 48 25.73 25.22 11.73
CA ASP A 48 25.05 26.13 10.82
C ASP A 48 26.08 27.07 10.17
N ILE A 49 25.74 27.64 9.02
CA ILE A 49 26.58 28.66 8.37
C ILE A 49 26.44 30.01 9.07
N ASN A 50 25.29 30.27 9.69
CA ASN A 50 25.05 31.48 10.47
C ASN A 50 25.56 31.28 11.91
N LYS A 51 26.81 31.71 12.15
CA LYS A 51 27.51 31.54 13.43
C LYS A 51 26.80 32.25 14.58
N ASP A 52 26.43 33.51 14.38
CA ASP A 52 25.82 34.34 15.43
C ASP A 52 24.46 33.76 15.86
N ALA A 53 23.63 33.32 14.91
CA ALA A 53 22.35 32.70 15.21
C ALA A 53 22.52 31.32 15.89
N LEU A 54 23.56 30.57 15.52
CA LEU A 54 23.90 29.29 16.14
C LEU A 54 24.37 29.48 17.58
N GLU A 55 25.22 30.46 17.85
CA GLU A 55 25.68 30.81 19.21
C GLU A 55 24.50 31.18 20.09
N LYS A 56 23.62 32.07 19.61
CA LYS A 56 22.38 32.41 20.31
C LYS A 56 21.52 31.18 20.60
N ALA A 57 21.36 30.28 19.64
CA ALA A 57 20.58 29.05 19.83
C ALA A 57 21.18 28.15 20.91
N VAL A 58 22.51 28.05 21.00
CA VAL A 58 23.21 27.31 22.06
C VAL A 58 23.00 27.97 23.42
N ASP A 59 23.07 29.30 23.49
CA ASP A 59 22.83 30.03 24.74
C ASP A 59 21.39 29.84 25.23
N ASP A 60 20.40 29.92 24.34
CA ASP A 60 19.00 29.65 24.66
C ASP A 60 18.81 28.19 25.17
N LEU A 61 19.49 27.20 24.57
CA LEU A 61 19.47 25.81 25.03
C LEU A 61 20.08 25.67 26.43
N LYS A 62 21.27 26.23 26.66
CA LYS A 62 21.93 26.19 27.97
C LYS A 62 21.13 26.91 29.05
N ALA A 63 20.47 28.01 28.72
CA ALA A 63 19.59 28.74 29.64
C ALA A 63 18.34 27.94 30.04
N SER A 64 17.88 27.01 29.19
CA SER A 64 16.76 26.10 29.45
C SER A 64 17.17 24.74 30.03
N ALA A 65 18.44 24.59 30.43
CA ALA A 65 18.97 23.33 30.94
C ALA A 65 18.30 22.90 32.26
N SER A 66 18.14 21.59 32.41
CA SER A 66 17.70 20.92 33.63
C SER A 66 18.78 19.90 34.06
N PRO A 67 18.70 19.30 35.27
CA PRO A 67 19.63 18.25 35.67
C PRO A 67 19.66 17.03 34.73
N SER A 68 18.61 16.85 33.93
CA SER A 68 18.49 15.78 32.94
C SER A 68 19.03 16.17 31.56
N SER A 69 19.37 17.44 31.33
CA SER A 69 19.83 17.94 30.03
C SER A 69 21.20 17.38 29.65
N GLY A 70 21.44 17.27 28.35
CA GLY A 70 22.72 16.81 27.82
C GLY A 70 23.78 17.93 27.75
N ASP A 71 24.85 17.65 27.02
CA ASP A 71 25.88 18.64 26.68
C ASP A 71 25.65 19.17 25.26
N VAL A 72 26.21 20.34 24.93
CA VAL A 72 26.08 20.93 23.59
C VAL A 72 27.36 21.65 23.17
N ILE A 73 27.82 21.33 21.96
CA ILE A 73 28.83 22.10 21.22
C ILE A 73 28.23 22.66 19.92
N SER A 74 28.80 23.75 19.43
CA SER A 74 28.49 24.32 18.12
C SER A 74 29.73 24.50 17.27
N VAL A 75 29.59 24.32 15.95
CA VAL A 75 30.61 24.62 14.96
C VAL A 75 29.97 25.43 13.83
N GLY A 76 30.49 26.63 13.58
CA GLY A 76 30.04 27.47 12.47
C GLY A 76 30.78 27.14 11.18
N LEU A 77 30.11 26.61 10.16
CA LEU A 77 30.74 26.13 8.92
C LEU A 77 29.77 26.13 7.72
N ASP A 78 30.32 26.01 6.51
CA ASP A 78 29.57 25.78 5.29
C ASP A 78 29.56 24.28 4.91
N LEU A 79 28.37 23.67 4.92
CA LEU A 79 28.22 22.27 4.54
C LEU A 79 28.45 22.01 3.04
N SER A 80 28.50 23.04 2.19
CA SER A 80 28.93 22.90 0.80
C SER A 80 30.42 22.54 0.68
N SER A 81 31.20 22.66 1.77
CA SER A 81 32.60 22.24 1.86
C SER A 81 32.72 20.84 2.48
N SER A 82 33.14 19.86 1.67
CA SER A 82 33.37 18.50 2.18
C SER A 82 34.42 18.42 3.29
N SER A 83 35.41 19.33 3.29
CA SER A 83 36.47 19.35 4.29
C SER A 83 35.96 19.85 5.65
N GLU A 84 35.09 20.85 5.64
CA GLU A 84 34.46 21.40 6.84
C GLU A 84 33.47 20.40 7.45
N ALA A 85 32.66 19.72 6.63
CA ALA A 85 31.78 18.64 7.10
C ALA A 85 32.56 17.52 7.80
N ALA A 86 33.71 17.13 7.25
CA ALA A 86 34.59 16.13 7.86
C ALA A 86 35.21 16.64 9.18
N ALA A 87 35.67 17.90 9.21
CA ALA A 87 36.23 18.52 10.41
C ALA A 87 35.20 18.61 11.56
N TRP A 88 33.94 18.92 11.26
CA TRP A 88 32.87 18.97 12.25
C TRP A 88 32.61 17.62 12.92
N ILE A 89 32.54 16.55 12.13
CA ILE A 89 32.37 15.20 12.69
C ILE A 89 33.61 14.78 13.48
N LYS A 90 34.82 15.15 13.02
CA LYS A 90 36.05 14.93 13.78
C LYS A 90 36.02 15.61 15.16
N ILE A 91 35.65 16.90 15.22
CA ILE A 91 35.49 17.64 16.48
C ILE A 91 34.45 16.96 17.38
N THR A 92 33.35 16.48 16.81
CA THR A 92 32.29 15.76 17.53
C THR A 92 32.84 14.49 18.20
N ILE A 93 33.60 13.70 17.46
CA ILE A 93 34.25 12.48 17.97
C ILE A 93 35.31 12.82 19.02
N GLU A 94 36.14 13.84 18.80
CA GLU A 94 37.17 14.27 19.77
C GLU A 94 36.55 14.72 21.10
N LYS A 95 35.41 15.43 21.04
CA LYS A 95 34.70 15.92 22.22
C LYS A 95 33.98 14.81 22.99
N TYR A 96 33.26 13.94 22.28
CA TYR A 96 32.31 13.01 22.91
C TYR A 96 32.71 11.54 22.86
N GLY A 97 33.71 11.19 22.06
CA GLY A 97 34.19 9.82 21.87
C GLY A 97 33.26 8.91 21.08
N ALA A 98 32.13 9.41 20.57
CA ALA A 98 31.14 8.63 19.82
C ALA A 98 30.27 9.52 18.92
N LEU A 99 29.63 8.90 17.93
CA LEU A 99 28.52 9.48 17.17
C LEU A 99 27.42 8.41 17.05
N ASN A 100 26.30 8.61 17.73
CA ASN A 100 25.19 7.64 17.72
C ASN A 100 24.11 7.96 16.70
N GLY A 101 24.06 9.20 16.21
CA GLY A 101 23.14 9.57 15.17
C GLY A 101 23.36 10.96 14.62
N ALA A 102 22.63 11.29 13.57
CA ALA A 102 22.69 12.62 12.96
C ALA A 102 21.38 13.04 12.32
N ALA A 103 21.11 14.35 12.29
CA ALA A 103 19.97 14.96 11.63
C ALA A 103 20.41 16.07 10.67
N ASN A 104 20.31 15.79 9.36
CA ASN A 104 20.78 16.66 8.29
C ASN A 104 19.63 17.55 7.78
N PHE A 105 19.38 18.68 8.45
CA PHE A 105 18.33 19.67 8.10
C PHE A 105 18.79 20.88 7.29
N ALA A 106 20.10 21.10 7.12
CA ALA A 106 20.58 22.25 6.35
C ALA A 106 20.07 22.21 4.89
N GLY A 107 19.64 23.38 4.40
CA GLY A 107 19.19 23.51 3.02
C GLY A 107 18.64 24.90 2.71
N ILE A 108 18.61 25.24 1.42
CA ILE A 108 18.08 26.47 0.85
C ILE A 108 17.06 26.16 -0.24
N MET A 109 16.08 27.04 -0.45
CA MET A 109 15.03 26.82 -1.46
C MET A 109 15.39 27.36 -2.84
N GLY A 110 16.13 28.47 -2.91
CA GLY A 110 16.34 29.21 -4.17
C GLY A 110 15.16 30.11 -4.53
N ASP A 111 15.27 30.78 -5.66
CA ASP A 111 14.27 31.67 -6.21
C ASP A 111 13.27 30.88 -7.08
N MET A 112 12.08 31.44 -7.30
CA MET A 112 11.01 30.81 -8.07
C MET A 112 11.18 31.02 -9.58
N THR A 113 12.40 30.84 -10.07
CA THR A 113 12.79 31.09 -11.47
C THR A 113 12.23 29.98 -12.38
N PRO A 114 11.57 30.32 -13.50
CA PRO A 114 11.19 29.34 -14.53
C PRO A 114 12.40 28.53 -14.97
N LEU A 115 12.23 27.23 -15.23
CA LEU A 115 13.36 26.33 -15.52
C LEU A 115 14.28 26.84 -16.65
N VAL A 116 13.71 27.48 -17.68
CA VAL A 116 14.46 28.03 -18.82
C VAL A 116 15.35 29.22 -18.46
N ASP A 117 15.08 29.88 -17.34
CA ASP A 117 15.77 31.09 -16.88
C ASP A 117 16.65 30.83 -15.64
N VAL A 118 16.67 29.59 -15.12
CA VAL A 118 17.50 29.25 -13.95
C VAL A 118 18.97 29.36 -14.35
N SER A 119 19.70 30.26 -13.70
CA SER A 119 21.15 30.42 -13.91
C SER A 119 21.94 29.20 -13.43
N ASP A 120 23.08 28.95 -14.09
CA ASP A 120 24.02 27.90 -13.67
C ASP A 120 24.53 28.14 -12.24
N GLU A 121 24.70 29.41 -11.84
CA GLU A 121 25.12 29.79 -10.50
C GLU A 121 24.08 29.44 -9.44
N GLU A 122 22.81 29.76 -9.69
CA GLU A 122 21.72 29.41 -8.78
C GLU A 122 21.56 27.89 -8.67
N TRP A 123 21.56 27.20 -9.81
CA TRP A 123 21.51 25.74 -9.86
C TRP A 123 22.64 25.13 -9.03
N THR A 124 23.88 25.54 -9.30
CA THR A 124 25.08 25.03 -8.63
C THR A 124 25.04 25.30 -7.14
N LYS A 125 24.62 26.50 -6.72
CA LYS A 125 24.49 26.86 -5.31
C LYS A 125 23.49 25.95 -4.58
N ILE A 126 22.30 25.75 -5.15
CA ILE A 126 21.26 24.91 -4.54
C ILE A 126 21.70 23.45 -4.47
N GLN A 127 22.30 22.90 -5.53
CA GLN A 127 22.83 21.52 -5.47
C GLN A 127 23.97 21.38 -4.45
N SER A 128 24.86 22.37 -4.39
CA SER A 128 26.01 22.38 -3.47
C SER A 128 25.59 22.35 -2.02
N VAL A 129 24.57 23.12 -1.65
CA VAL A 129 24.08 23.14 -0.28
C VAL A 129 23.19 21.93 0.02
N ASN A 130 22.18 21.66 -0.82
CA ASN A 130 21.13 20.70 -0.47
C ASN A 130 21.52 19.24 -0.71
N LEU A 131 22.17 18.95 -1.83
CA LEU A 131 22.52 17.59 -2.22
C LEU A 131 23.94 17.25 -1.79
N PHE A 132 24.92 18.06 -2.23
CA PHE A 132 26.31 17.81 -1.87
C PHE A 132 26.55 18.03 -0.37
N GLY A 133 25.96 19.05 0.25
CA GLY A 133 26.05 19.23 1.70
C GLY A 133 25.48 18.06 2.49
N ALA A 134 24.31 17.53 2.10
CA ALA A 134 23.75 16.32 2.70
C ALA A 134 24.65 15.09 2.48
N PHE A 135 25.21 14.94 1.28
CA PHE A 135 26.18 13.89 0.96
C PHE A 135 27.46 13.98 1.79
N PHE A 136 28.05 15.17 1.92
CA PHE A 136 29.29 15.37 2.67
C PHE A 136 29.09 15.10 4.16
N ALA A 137 27.99 15.59 4.73
CA ALA A 137 27.60 15.29 6.11
C ALA A 137 27.41 13.79 6.31
N LEU A 138 26.56 13.15 5.49
CA LEU A 138 26.28 11.71 5.57
C LEU A 138 27.57 10.89 5.43
N ARG A 139 28.43 11.22 4.47
CA ARG A 139 29.70 10.52 4.26
C ARG A 139 30.63 10.64 5.46
N ALA A 140 30.77 11.83 6.05
CA ALA A 140 31.59 12.02 7.24
C ALA A 140 31.03 11.27 8.45
N GLN A 141 29.71 11.31 8.64
CA GLN A 141 28.99 10.61 9.72
C GLN A 141 29.15 9.09 9.60
N LEU A 142 28.93 8.54 8.39
CA LEU A 142 29.10 7.11 8.13
C LEU A 142 30.55 6.67 8.33
N ARG A 143 31.54 7.42 7.83
CA ARG A 143 32.95 7.10 8.07
C ARG A 143 33.27 7.00 9.56
N ALA A 144 32.84 7.99 10.34
CA ALA A 144 33.07 7.99 11.78
C ALA A 144 32.40 6.81 12.51
N MET A 145 31.18 6.43 12.11
CA MET A 145 30.50 5.25 12.67
C MET A 145 31.20 3.95 12.26
N LEU A 146 31.54 3.80 10.98
CA LEU A 146 32.14 2.60 10.41
C LEU A 146 33.55 2.33 10.94
N GLU A 147 34.41 3.35 11.01
CA GLU A 147 35.76 3.23 11.56
C GLU A 147 35.78 2.71 13.00
N ARG A 148 34.69 2.94 13.74
CA ARG A 148 34.54 2.54 15.14
C ARG A 148 33.73 1.26 15.32
N GLY A 149 33.07 0.76 14.27
CA GLY A 149 32.09 -0.32 14.37
C GLY A 149 30.83 0.07 15.16
N ASP A 150 30.53 1.37 15.24
CA ASP A 150 29.39 1.89 15.99
C ASP A 150 28.09 1.69 15.20
N LYS A 151 27.02 1.34 15.92
CA LYS A 151 25.65 1.38 15.41
C LYS A 151 25.09 2.80 15.56
N GLY A 152 24.13 3.17 14.71
CA GLY A 152 23.53 4.49 14.82
C GLY A 152 22.32 4.71 13.92
N SER A 153 21.79 5.94 13.96
CA SER A 153 20.67 6.36 13.12
C SER A 153 20.90 7.74 12.53
N ILE A 154 20.72 7.87 11.22
CA ILE A 154 20.87 9.13 10.48
C ILE A 154 19.54 9.48 9.81
N VAL A 155 19.14 10.74 9.97
CA VAL A 155 17.92 11.31 9.40
C VAL A 155 18.31 12.44 8.45
N ASN A 156 18.00 12.26 7.16
CA ASN A 156 18.16 13.28 6.14
C ASN A 156 16.85 14.05 5.92
N THR A 157 16.96 15.26 5.37
CA THR A 157 15.79 16.11 5.06
C THR A 157 15.60 16.26 3.57
N ALA A 158 14.59 15.56 3.04
CA ALA A 158 14.07 15.71 1.70
C ALA A 158 12.96 16.79 1.68
N SER A 159 11.97 16.62 0.81
CA SER A 159 10.76 17.46 0.71
C SER A 159 9.69 16.68 -0.04
N ILE A 160 8.42 17.05 0.13
CA ILE A 160 7.34 16.56 -0.75
C ILE A 160 7.62 16.88 -2.23
N ALA A 161 8.33 17.97 -2.52
CA ALA A 161 8.81 18.30 -3.87
C ALA A 161 9.76 17.21 -4.42
N GLY A 162 10.56 16.57 -3.54
CA GLY A 162 11.42 15.45 -3.89
C GLY A 162 10.69 14.14 -4.20
N ILE A 163 9.36 14.10 -4.06
CA ILE A 163 8.53 12.91 -4.29
C ILE A 163 7.59 13.11 -5.48
N LYS A 164 6.85 14.23 -5.48
CA LYS A 164 5.80 14.50 -6.46
C LYS A 164 6.26 15.38 -7.61
N GLY A 165 7.43 16.01 -7.50
CA GLY A 165 7.73 17.22 -8.26
C GLY A 165 6.77 18.35 -7.87
N GLY A 166 6.77 19.44 -8.65
CA GLY A 166 5.81 20.53 -8.47
C GLY A 166 6.27 21.84 -9.08
N TYR A 167 5.38 22.84 -9.05
CA TYR A 167 5.65 24.22 -9.47
C TYR A 167 6.43 24.97 -8.37
N GLY A 168 7.68 24.54 -8.16
CA GLY A 168 8.70 25.11 -7.26
C GLY A 168 10.07 25.15 -7.96
N PRO A 169 11.13 25.68 -7.34
CA PRO A 169 12.41 25.86 -8.02
C PRO A 169 12.95 24.50 -8.48
N ALA A 170 13.23 24.34 -9.78
CA ALA A 170 13.58 23.04 -10.34
C ALA A 170 14.86 22.47 -9.69
N ALA A 171 15.85 23.33 -9.43
CA ALA A 171 17.08 22.97 -8.74
C ALA A 171 16.79 22.40 -7.32
N TYR A 172 15.87 23.01 -6.57
CA TYR A 172 15.46 22.51 -5.26
C TYR A 172 14.82 21.14 -5.37
N THR A 173 13.86 20.98 -6.28
CA THR A 173 13.16 19.73 -6.53
C THR A 173 14.13 18.60 -6.86
N VAL A 174 15.08 18.84 -7.77
CA VAL A 174 16.12 17.86 -8.14
C VAL A 174 17.01 17.53 -6.95
N SER A 175 17.44 18.54 -6.18
CA SER A 175 18.29 18.31 -5.01
C SER A 175 17.62 17.39 -3.98
N LYS A 176 16.31 17.55 -3.76
CA LYS A 176 15.54 16.76 -2.79
C LYS A 176 15.19 15.36 -3.30
N HIS A 177 15.04 15.16 -4.62
CA HIS A 177 15.04 13.81 -5.21
C HIS A 177 16.40 13.11 -4.99
N GLY A 178 17.51 13.84 -5.20
CA GLY A 178 18.86 13.34 -4.97
C GLY A 178 19.08 12.88 -3.53
N VAL A 179 18.60 13.65 -2.54
CA VAL A 179 18.68 13.26 -1.11
C VAL A 179 17.91 11.97 -0.82
N ILE A 180 16.77 11.74 -1.47
CA ILE A 180 16.00 10.48 -1.32
C ILE A 180 16.78 9.30 -1.92
N GLY A 181 17.36 9.47 -3.10
CA GLY A 181 18.22 8.47 -3.73
C GLY A 181 19.41 8.12 -2.84
N LEU A 182 20.13 9.15 -2.37
CA LEU A 182 21.27 9.01 -1.46
C LEU A 182 20.91 8.25 -0.18
N THR A 183 19.78 8.59 0.44
CA THR A 183 19.29 7.93 1.67
C THR A 183 19.05 6.45 1.44
N LYS A 184 18.38 6.08 0.35
CA LYS A 184 18.09 4.68 0.01
C LYS A 184 19.35 3.89 -0.28
N SER A 185 20.31 4.48 -1.00
CA SER A 185 21.58 3.84 -1.31
C SER A 185 22.39 3.57 -0.04
N ALA A 186 22.57 4.59 0.80
CA ALA A 186 23.29 4.45 2.07
C ALA A 186 22.64 3.40 2.99
N ALA A 187 21.31 3.40 3.11
CA ALA A 187 20.61 2.41 3.93
C ALA A 187 20.87 0.96 3.49
N LYS A 188 20.92 0.70 2.17
CA LYS A 188 21.25 -0.63 1.63
C LYS A 188 22.70 -1.02 1.91
N GLU A 189 23.60 -0.05 1.84
CA GLU A 189 25.04 -0.25 2.06
C GLU A 189 25.35 -0.57 3.52
N VAL A 190 24.83 0.21 4.47
CA VAL A 190 25.24 0.12 5.89
C VAL A 190 24.21 -0.54 6.81
N GLY A 191 23.03 -0.90 6.30
CA GLY A 191 21.95 -1.47 7.12
C GLY A 191 22.33 -2.76 7.84
N HIS A 192 23.07 -3.64 7.16
CA HIS A 192 23.55 -4.90 7.75
C HIS A 192 24.57 -4.69 8.89
N LEU A 193 25.14 -3.49 9.01
CA LEU A 193 26.06 -3.09 10.07
C LEU A 193 25.33 -2.45 11.27
N GLY A 194 23.99 -2.40 11.22
CA GLY A 194 23.16 -1.81 12.28
C GLY A 194 23.11 -0.28 12.26
N ILE A 195 23.47 0.34 11.13
CA ILE A 195 23.29 1.79 10.91
C ILE A 195 22.01 2.01 10.10
N ARG A 196 21.09 2.80 10.63
CA ARG A 196 19.82 3.14 9.97
C ARG A 196 19.95 4.48 9.28
N VAL A 197 19.47 4.59 8.05
CA VAL A 197 19.47 5.85 7.29
C VAL A 197 18.07 6.08 6.72
N ASN A 198 17.40 7.15 7.16
CA ASN A 198 16.04 7.50 6.75
C ASN A 198 15.97 8.95 6.28
N ALA A 199 14.89 9.31 5.61
CA ALA A 199 14.62 10.68 5.22
C ALA A 199 13.21 11.13 5.62
N ILE A 200 13.10 12.36 6.10
CA ILE A 200 11.82 13.05 6.26
C ILE A 200 11.57 13.89 5.01
N ALA A 201 10.35 13.85 4.47
CA ALA A 201 9.94 14.67 3.34
C ALA A 201 8.80 15.63 3.75
N PRO A 202 9.12 16.77 4.39
CA PRO A 202 8.10 17.69 4.87
C PRO A 202 7.32 18.34 3.72
N GLY A 203 6.06 18.68 4.01
CA GLY A 203 5.30 19.67 3.25
C GLY A 203 5.72 21.10 3.60
N ILE A 204 4.78 22.05 3.62
CA ILE A 204 5.09 23.42 4.05
C ILE A 204 5.13 23.47 5.58
N ILE A 205 6.31 23.77 6.12
CA ILE A 205 6.57 23.89 7.56
C ILE A 205 6.83 25.35 7.90
N ASP A 206 6.15 25.87 8.92
CA ASP A 206 6.35 27.24 9.40
C ASP A 206 7.77 27.43 9.97
N THR A 207 8.65 27.95 9.12
CA THR A 207 10.08 28.19 9.39
C THR A 207 10.52 29.48 8.70
N PRO A 208 11.71 30.03 8.99
CA PRO A 208 12.23 31.17 8.24
C PRO A 208 12.22 30.98 6.72
N MET A 209 12.48 29.75 6.23
CA MET A 209 12.41 29.41 4.81
C MET A 209 11.02 29.65 4.20
N SER A 210 9.94 29.30 4.91
CA SER A 210 8.58 29.53 4.41
C SER A 210 8.07 30.96 4.64
N ARG A 211 8.55 31.64 5.70
CA ARG A 211 8.15 33.01 6.03
C ARG A 211 8.77 34.05 5.10
N ASN A 212 9.95 33.75 4.56
CA ASN A 212 10.67 34.61 3.62
C ASN A 212 10.35 34.28 2.15
N MET A 213 9.26 33.55 1.88
CA MET A 213 8.82 33.34 0.50
C MET A 213 8.37 34.66 -0.14
N PRO A 214 8.56 34.84 -1.47
CA PRO A 214 8.11 36.03 -2.17
C PRO A 214 6.60 36.30 -1.99
N PRO A 215 6.13 37.56 -2.03
CA PRO A 215 4.72 37.91 -1.83
C PRO A 215 3.76 37.16 -2.75
N GLU A 216 4.15 36.92 -4.00
CA GLU A 216 3.38 36.14 -5.00
C GLU A 216 3.14 34.67 -4.60
N MET A 217 3.93 34.14 -3.68
CA MET A 217 3.78 32.79 -3.14
C MET A 217 2.90 32.76 -1.89
N VAL A 218 2.62 33.90 -1.25
CA VAL A 218 1.79 33.95 -0.04
C VAL A 218 0.37 33.46 -0.32
N ASP A 219 -0.23 33.90 -1.43
CA ASP A 219 -1.56 33.46 -1.85
C ASP A 219 -1.56 31.98 -2.26
N ARG A 220 -0.49 31.51 -2.90
CA ARG A 220 -0.33 30.08 -3.25
C ARG A 220 -0.15 29.21 -2.02
N VAL A 221 0.58 29.68 -1.01
CA VAL A 221 0.71 29.02 0.29
C VAL A 221 -0.63 29.02 1.01
N ALA A 222 -1.43 30.08 0.92
CA ALA A 222 -2.78 30.12 1.47
C ALA A 222 -3.73 29.13 0.77
N GLN A 223 -3.67 29.02 -0.55
CA GLN A 223 -4.41 28.01 -1.33
C GLN A 223 -3.93 26.59 -1.01
N ALA A 224 -2.61 26.38 -0.94
CA ALA A 224 -2.02 25.09 -0.56
C ALA A 224 -2.42 24.69 0.87
N LYS A 225 -2.50 25.64 1.81
CA LYS A 225 -3.06 25.40 3.15
C LYS A 225 -4.48 24.85 3.07
N GLN A 226 -5.35 25.41 2.22
CA GLN A 226 -6.73 24.88 2.08
C GLN A 226 -6.78 23.46 1.48
N ALA A 227 -5.83 23.13 0.61
CA ALA A 227 -5.71 21.80 0.01
C ALA A 227 -5.02 20.76 0.91
N MET A 228 -4.34 21.18 1.99
CA MET A 228 -3.74 20.26 2.96
C MET A 228 -4.83 19.57 3.79
N PRO A 229 -4.70 18.27 4.07
CA PRO A 229 -5.69 17.54 4.88
C PRO A 229 -5.95 18.17 6.27
N LEU A 230 -4.90 18.69 6.93
CA LEU A 230 -5.01 19.36 8.23
C LEU A 230 -5.31 20.86 8.14
N ARG A 231 -5.45 21.40 6.92
CA ARG A 231 -5.73 22.81 6.61
C ARG A 231 -4.80 23.83 7.26
N ARG A 232 -3.56 23.42 7.58
CA ARG A 232 -2.53 24.26 8.18
C ARG A 232 -1.14 23.82 7.76
N GLN A 233 -0.18 24.72 7.93
CA GLN A 233 1.24 24.36 7.89
C GLN A 233 1.59 23.44 9.05
N GLY A 234 2.56 22.56 8.83
CA GLY A 234 3.22 21.84 9.91
C GLY A 234 4.12 22.79 10.71
N THR A 235 4.41 22.44 11.96
CA THR A 235 5.40 23.19 12.77
C THR A 235 6.76 22.49 12.77
N ALA A 236 7.82 23.23 13.08
CA ALA A 236 9.15 22.67 13.20
C ALA A 236 9.22 21.61 14.31
N GLU A 237 8.44 21.77 15.38
CA GLU A 237 8.33 20.84 16.51
C GLU A 237 7.68 19.52 16.10
N GLU A 238 6.71 19.54 15.19
CA GLU A 238 6.09 18.32 14.65
C GLU A 238 7.11 17.49 13.85
N VAL A 239 7.97 18.17 13.07
CA VAL A 239 9.07 17.50 12.36
C VAL A 239 10.12 16.98 13.35
N ALA A 240 10.45 17.77 14.38
CA ALA A 240 11.40 17.38 15.43
C ALA A 240 10.97 16.09 16.14
N LYS A 241 9.67 15.92 16.44
CA LYS A 241 9.14 14.69 17.05
C LYS A 241 9.37 13.46 16.16
N LEU A 242 9.14 13.58 14.85
CA LEU A 242 9.42 12.50 13.90
C LEU A 242 10.92 12.22 13.78
N ALA A 243 11.75 13.26 13.77
CA ALA A 243 13.21 13.10 13.75
C ALA A 243 13.71 12.37 15.00
N ALA A 244 13.20 12.74 16.18
CA ALA A 244 13.53 12.08 17.43
C ALA A 244 13.15 10.59 17.41
N PHE A 245 11.93 10.23 16.96
CA PHE A 245 11.53 8.83 16.76
C PHE A 245 12.47 8.07 15.81
N LEU A 246 12.83 8.69 14.67
CA LEU A 246 13.72 8.05 13.69
C LEU A 246 15.15 7.89 14.22
N LEU A 247 15.62 8.79 15.09
CA LEU A 247 16.92 8.68 15.74
C LEU A 247 16.95 7.63 16.85
N SER A 248 15.81 7.30 17.43
CA SER A 248 15.68 6.46 18.62
C SER A 248 15.50 4.97 18.30
N ASP A 249 15.65 4.09 19.29
CA ASP A 249 15.53 2.62 19.11
C ASP A 249 14.10 2.17 18.80
N GLU A 250 13.12 3.02 19.06
CA GLU A 250 11.70 2.85 18.74
C GLU A 250 11.47 2.73 17.22
N SER A 251 12.43 3.16 16.40
CA SER A 251 12.44 2.95 14.95
C SER A 251 13.47 1.90 14.49
N SER A 252 13.82 0.94 15.36
CA SER A 252 14.84 -0.11 15.13
C SER A 252 14.67 -0.91 13.83
N TYR A 253 13.44 -1.06 13.33
CA TYR A 253 13.15 -1.74 12.06
C TYR A 253 12.82 -0.78 10.90
N THR A 254 13.19 0.49 11.02
CA THR A 254 13.00 1.51 9.97
C THR A 254 14.36 1.95 9.42
N THR A 255 14.65 1.56 8.18
CA THR A 255 15.82 2.01 7.40
C THR A 255 15.50 2.02 5.91
N GLY A 256 16.09 2.93 5.14
CA GLY A 256 15.78 3.13 3.71
C GLY A 256 14.34 3.60 3.46
N GLY A 257 13.60 3.84 4.54
CA GLY A 257 12.22 4.29 4.54
C GLY A 257 12.19 5.78 4.27
N LEU A 258 11.45 6.14 3.22
CA LEU A 258 10.70 7.38 3.24
C LEU A 258 9.46 7.03 4.07
N ALA A 259 9.24 7.68 5.21
CA ALA A 259 8.15 7.30 6.12
C ALA A 259 6.81 7.19 5.34
N LYS A 260 6.41 5.95 5.07
CA LYS A 260 5.17 5.52 4.41
C LYS A 260 4.65 4.35 5.23
N MET A 261 3.40 4.45 5.67
CA MET A 261 2.73 3.47 6.52
C MET A 261 2.59 2.15 5.75
N ARG A 262 3.23 1.07 6.25
CA ARG A 262 3.01 -0.30 5.77
C ARG A 262 2.27 -1.06 6.86
N LEU A 263 1.19 -1.74 6.53
CA LEU A 263 0.53 -2.64 7.47
C LEU A 263 1.37 -3.91 7.69
N ASN A 264 1.31 -4.46 8.90
CA ASN A 264 1.86 -5.78 9.20
C ASN A 264 0.94 -6.86 8.57
N PRO A 265 1.40 -7.70 7.64
CA PRO A 265 0.57 -8.74 7.02
C PRO A 265 0.00 -9.77 8.02
N ASN A 266 0.65 -9.96 9.16
CA ASN A 266 0.17 -10.81 10.27
C ASN A 266 -0.73 -10.06 11.27
N GLY A 267 -1.05 -8.78 11.03
CA GLY A 267 -1.98 -8.03 11.87
C GLY A 267 -3.42 -8.52 11.70
N GLU A 268 -4.25 -8.24 12.69
CA GLU A 268 -5.67 -8.61 12.73
C GLU A 268 -6.56 -7.41 12.38
N ALA A 269 -7.77 -7.66 11.89
CA ALA A 269 -8.76 -6.64 11.51
C ALA A 269 -8.94 -5.57 12.58
N ALA A 270 -8.95 -5.95 13.86
CA ALA A 270 -9.08 -5.04 14.99
C ALA A 270 -7.95 -3.99 15.10
N THR A 271 -6.79 -4.27 14.50
CA THR A 271 -5.61 -3.38 14.48
C THR A 271 -5.45 -2.59 13.19
N PHE A 272 -6.24 -2.92 12.16
CA PHE A 272 -6.18 -2.27 10.87
C PHE A 272 -7.21 -1.13 10.76
N PRO A 273 -6.97 -0.11 9.90
CA PRO A 273 -7.88 1.01 9.77
C PRO A 273 -9.23 0.55 9.21
N LYS A 274 -10.33 1.00 9.82
CA LYS A 274 -11.68 0.78 9.27
C LYS A 274 -11.90 1.59 8.01
N ARG A 275 -12.86 1.22 7.15
CA ARG A 275 -13.20 1.94 5.91
C ARG A 275 -13.53 3.40 6.20
N SER A 276 -14.33 3.64 7.24
CA SER A 276 -14.70 4.98 7.73
C SER A 276 -13.53 5.80 8.27
N ALA A 277 -12.40 5.16 8.58
CA ALA A 277 -11.20 5.79 9.13
C ALA A 277 -10.03 5.75 8.13
N LEU A 278 -10.27 5.45 6.86
CA LEU A 278 -9.22 5.38 5.86
C LEU A 278 -8.59 6.76 5.63
N PRO A 279 -7.25 6.86 5.61
CA PRO A 279 -6.60 8.11 5.30
C PRO A 279 -6.82 8.46 3.83
N HIS A 280 -7.34 9.66 3.56
CA HIS A 280 -7.45 10.15 2.19
C HIS A 280 -6.18 10.88 1.76
N ILE A 281 -5.54 10.37 0.71
CA ILE A 281 -4.39 11.02 0.07
C ILE A 281 -4.91 11.87 -1.09
N SER A 282 -4.64 13.18 -1.04
CA SER A 282 -5.02 14.10 -2.12
C SER A 282 -4.46 13.62 -3.47
N GLY A 283 -5.33 13.54 -4.48
CA GLY A 283 -5.03 13.02 -5.82
C GLY A 283 -5.23 11.51 -5.99
N THR A 284 -5.76 10.81 -4.99
CA THR A 284 -6.13 9.39 -5.08
C THR A 284 -7.63 9.21 -4.86
N PRO A 285 -8.23 8.11 -5.33
CA PRO A 285 -9.62 7.80 -5.05
C PRO A 285 -9.95 7.85 -3.55
N LYS A 286 -11.17 8.26 -3.19
CA LYS A 286 -11.64 8.11 -1.81
C LYS A 286 -11.73 6.62 -1.46
N ASP A 287 -11.58 6.28 -0.18
CA ASP A 287 -11.66 4.91 0.35
C ASP A 287 -10.62 3.91 -0.19
N ASN A 288 -9.52 4.38 -0.80
CA ASN A 288 -8.42 3.50 -1.18
C ASN A 288 -7.68 2.92 0.03
N ALA A 289 -7.29 1.66 -0.09
CA ALA A 289 -6.63 0.87 0.97
C ALA A 289 -5.27 0.33 0.49
N TRP A 290 -4.46 1.20 -0.12
CA TRP A 290 -3.18 0.84 -0.75
C TRP A 290 -2.01 0.77 0.24
N PHE A 291 -2.10 -0.15 1.21
CA PHE A 291 -1.20 -0.19 2.38
C PHE A 291 0.06 -1.04 2.23
N TRP A 292 0.15 -1.86 1.20
CA TRP A 292 1.19 -2.88 1.06
C TRP A 292 2.48 -2.35 0.39
N GLY A 293 2.45 -1.09 -0.06
CA GLY A 293 3.55 -0.38 -0.68
C GLY A 293 3.32 -0.14 -2.17
N GLY A 294 3.93 0.92 -2.73
CA GLY A 294 3.67 1.36 -4.11
C GLY A 294 4.19 0.44 -5.23
N ALA A 295 4.83 -0.68 -4.88
CA ALA A 295 5.24 -1.73 -5.83
C ALA A 295 4.50 -3.06 -5.57
N ASP A 296 3.52 -3.05 -4.66
CA ASP A 296 2.71 -4.23 -4.39
C ASP A 296 1.75 -4.51 -5.54
N GLU A 297 1.62 -5.80 -5.86
CA GLU A 297 0.76 -6.34 -6.91
C GLU A 297 -0.17 -7.46 -6.39
N LEU A 298 -0.13 -7.70 -5.07
CA LEU A 298 -0.83 -8.80 -4.41
C LEU A 298 -2.06 -8.33 -3.64
N GLY A 299 -2.11 -7.05 -3.23
CA GLY A 299 -3.21 -6.51 -2.46
C GLY A 299 -3.46 -7.30 -1.18
N ARG A 300 -4.71 -7.67 -0.94
CA ARG A 300 -5.15 -8.44 0.22
C ARG A 300 -4.65 -9.88 0.25
N LEU A 301 -4.11 -10.42 -0.86
CA LEU A 301 -3.40 -11.70 -0.83
C LEU A 301 -2.16 -11.65 0.08
N ASN A 302 -1.62 -10.46 0.37
CA ASN A 302 -0.55 -10.32 1.37
C ASN A 302 -0.93 -10.84 2.76
N LEU A 303 -2.22 -10.86 3.10
CA LEU A 303 -2.73 -11.40 4.36
C LEU A 303 -2.63 -12.92 4.46
N LEU A 304 -2.45 -13.62 3.32
CA LEU A 304 -2.19 -15.06 3.25
C LEU A 304 -0.71 -15.31 3.52
N THR A 305 -0.37 -15.31 4.81
CA THR A 305 0.99 -15.51 5.30
C THR A 305 1.27 -16.98 5.59
N PRO A 306 2.55 -17.43 5.53
CA PRO A 306 2.90 -18.80 5.86
C PRO A 306 2.38 -19.26 7.23
N GLU A 307 2.39 -18.37 8.22
CA GLU A 307 1.87 -18.65 9.57
C GLU A 307 0.37 -18.99 9.55
N ARG A 308 -0.44 -18.17 8.87
CA ARG A 308 -1.88 -18.41 8.72
C ARG A 308 -2.17 -19.65 7.88
N THR A 309 -1.39 -19.91 6.85
CA THR A 309 -1.52 -21.13 6.04
C THR A 309 -1.24 -22.36 6.89
N VAL A 310 -0.15 -22.39 7.66
CA VAL A 310 0.19 -23.51 8.56
C VAL A 310 -0.93 -23.73 9.60
N LYS A 311 -1.41 -22.65 10.22
CA LYS A 311 -2.54 -22.72 11.16
C LYS A 311 -3.79 -23.30 10.49
N THR A 312 -4.10 -22.86 9.28
CA THR A 312 -5.24 -23.38 8.51
C THR A 312 -5.11 -24.87 8.24
N VAL A 313 -3.93 -25.33 7.80
CA VAL A 313 -3.64 -26.76 7.57
C VAL A 313 -3.89 -27.55 8.85
N GLN A 314 -3.32 -27.11 9.98
CA GLN A 314 -3.47 -27.78 11.28
C GLN A 314 -4.94 -27.84 11.73
N GLU A 315 -5.70 -26.77 11.51
CA GLU A 315 -7.11 -26.67 11.92
C GLU A 315 -8.05 -27.45 11.00
N ASN A 316 -7.78 -27.51 9.70
CA ASN A 316 -8.79 -27.87 8.70
C ASN A 316 -8.48 -29.08 7.83
N VAL A 317 -7.24 -29.59 7.78
CA VAL A 317 -6.90 -30.79 7.00
C VAL A 317 -6.85 -32.00 7.92
N LYS A 318 -7.95 -32.75 7.96
CA LYS A 318 -8.18 -33.90 8.85
C LYS A 318 -8.24 -35.21 8.10
N THR A 319 -8.80 -35.22 6.89
CA THR A 319 -8.96 -36.44 6.09
C THR A 319 -8.08 -36.45 4.86
N GLY A 320 -7.70 -35.27 4.35
CA GLY A 320 -6.99 -35.12 3.09
C GLY A 320 -7.89 -35.26 1.86
N ASP A 321 -9.21 -35.42 2.06
CA ASP A 321 -10.17 -35.42 0.96
C ASP A 321 -10.18 -34.03 0.28
N SER A 322 -10.22 -34.02 -1.05
CA SER A 322 -10.21 -32.81 -1.85
C SER A 322 -11.45 -32.68 -2.72
N ILE A 323 -11.99 -31.47 -2.85
CA ILE A 323 -13.12 -31.14 -3.71
C ILE A 323 -12.69 -30.05 -4.69
N SER A 324 -12.78 -30.34 -6.00
CA SER A 324 -12.61 -29.33 -7.05
C SER A 324 -13.74 -28.32 -6.98
N LEU A 325 -13.40 -27.04 -7.12
CA LEU A 325 -14.35 -25.92 -7.12
C LEU A 325 -14.45 -25.25 -8.50
N ASP A 326 -13.78 -25.81 -9.50
CA ASP A 326 -13.83 -25.33 -10.87
C ASP A 326 -14.98 -25.99 -11.64
N LEU A 327 -15.69 -25.18 -12.42
CA LEU A 327 -16.54 -25.63 -13.51
C LEU A 327 -15.70 -26.15 -14.68
N PRO A 328 -16.26 -27.05 -15.50
CA PRO A 328 -15.71 -27.30 -16.83
C PRO A 328 -15.62 -25.99 -17.63
N LEU A 329 -14.52 -25.79 -18.37
CA LEU A 329 -14.25 -24.53 -19.10
C LEU A 329 -15.32 -24.15 -20.15
N ASN A 330 -16.20 -25.08 -20.52
CA ASN A 330 -17.33 -24.87 -21.42
C ASN A 330 -18.65 -24.58 -20.69
N VAL A 331 -18.61 -24.33 -19.37
CA VAL A 331 -19.76 -23.99 -18.53
C VAL A 331 -19.53 -22.61 -17.91
N PRO A 332 -20.51 -21.68 -17.98
CA PRO A 332 -21.81 -21.77 -18.65
C PRO A 332 -21.74 -22.04 -20.16
N GLY A 333 -22.70 -22.83 -20.66
CA GLY A 333 -22.76 -23.26 -22.06
C GLY A 333 -24.16 -23.07 -22.64
N PRO A 334 -24.37 -22.13 -23.60
CA PRO A 334 -23.37 -21.25 -24.21
C PRO A 334 -22.80 -20.17 -23.27
N ALA A 335 -21.65 -19.61 -23.63
CA ALA A 335 -20.98 -18.56 -22.84
C ALA A 335 -21.87 -17.30 -22.73
N LEU A 336 -21.85 -16.67 -21.56
CA LEU A 336 -22.67 -15.49 -21.28
C LEU A 336 -21.95 -14.19 -21.69
N PHE A 337 -22.70 -13.09 -21.72
CA PHE A 337 -22.20 -11.72 -21.94
C PHE A 337 -21.43 -11.50 -23.25
N GLY A 338 -21.74 -12.28 -24.30
CA GLY A 338 -21.05 -12.19 -25.59
C GLY A 338 -19.58 -12.61 -25.54
N ARG A 339 -19.12 -13.27 -24.47
CA ARG A 339 -17.74 -13.73 -24.31
C ARG A 339 -17.46 -14.91 -25.25
N GLN A 340 -16.20 -15.07 -25.66
CA GLN A 340 -15.79 -16.21 -26.48
C GLN A 340 -16.01 -17.54 -25.71
N PRO A 341 -16.76 -18.50 -26.27
CA PRO A 341 -16.90 -19.83 -25.69
C PRO A 341 -15.61 -20.65 -25.83
N LEU A 342 -15.52 -21.77 -25.11
CA LEU A 342 -14.41 -22.72 -25.28
C LEU A 342 -14.37 -23.27 -26.70
N LYS A 343 -13.24 -23.04 -27.37
CA LYS A 343 -12.84 -23.77 -28.58
C LYS A 343 -11.76 -24.76 -28.18
N HIS A 344 -12.03 -26.05 -28.32
CA HIS A 344 -11.09 -27.14 -28.03
C HIS A 344 -10.83 -27.93 -29.30
N ARG A 345 -9.57 -28.05 -29.69
CA ARG A 345 -9.14 -28.77 -30.88
C ARG A 345 -8.10 -29.81 -30.52
N ILE A 346 -8.42 -31.09 -30.75
CA ILE A 346 -7.48 -32.20 -30.57
C ILE A 346 -6.74 -32.43 -31.90
N ARG A 347 -5.42 -32.46 -31.87
CA ARG A 347 -4.53 -32.75 -33.00
C ARG A 347 -3.85 -34.11 -32.79
N THR A 348 -3.75 -34.92 -33.84
CA THR A 348 -2.89 -36.11 -33.81
C THR A 348 -1.48 -35.74 -34.25
N ILE A 349 -0.48 -36.19 -33.49
CA ILE A 349 0.95 -36.03 -33.82
C ILE A 349 1.62 -37.38 -34.17
N GLY A 350 0.81 -38.45 -34.23
CA GLY A 350 1.26 -39.81 -34.53
C GLY A 350 0.23 -40.84 -34.09
N LYS A 351 0.48 -42.12 -34.44
CA LYS A 351 -0.41 -43.22 -34.06
C LYS A 351 -0.45 -43.35 -32.53
N GLY A 352 -1.60 -43.01 -31.93
CA GLY A 352 -1.80 -43.07 -30.47
C GLY A 352 -1.26 -41.87 -29.70
N ALA A 353 -0.87 -40.78 -30.38
CA ALA A 353 -0.38 -39.56 -29.75
C ALA A 353 -1.22 -38.34 -30.20
N PHE A 354 -1.63 -37.54 -29.22
CA PHE A 354 -2.51 -36.39 -29.41
C PHE A 354 -2.02 -35.20 -28.59
N ASP A 355 -2.04 -34.03 -29.22
CA ASP A 355 -1.96 -32.72 -28.56
C ASP A 355 -3.34 -32.05 -28.63
N ASP A 356 -3.55 -30.98 -27.88
CA ASP A 356 -4.72 -30.14 -28.01
C ASP A 356 -4.43 -28.64 -27.92
N GLU A 357 -5.37 -27.87 -28.45
CA GLU A 357 -5.37 -26.41 -28.44
C GLU A 357 -6.67 -25.94 -27.78
N VAL A 358 -6.56 -25.05 -26.81
CA VAL A 358 -7.70 -24.42 -26.13
C VAL A 358 -7.68 -22.90 -26.33
N SER A 359 -8.83 -22.33 -26.68
CA SER A 359 -9.01 -20.88 -26.81
C SER A 359 -10.37 -20.49 -26.26
N TYR A 360 -10.37 -19.61 -25.26
CA TYR A 360 -11.58 -19.14 -24.58
C TYR A 360 -11.31 -17.77 -23.95
N ASN A 361 -12.37 -17.03 -23.65
CA ASN A 361 -12.25 -15.85 -22.80
C ASN A 361 -12.11 -16.32 -21.34
N THR A 362 -11.08 -15.86 -20.63
CA THR A 362 -10.78 -16.29 -19.25
C THR A 362 -11.90 -16.03 -18.25
N GLN A 363 -12.86 -15.17 -18.62
CA GLN A 363 -14.03 -14.84 -17.83
C GLN A 363 -15.29 -15.65 -18.24
N SER A 364 -15.18 -16.67 -19.08
CA SER A 364 -16.33 -17.45 -19.55
C SER A 364 -16.71 -18.65 -18.65
N SER A 365 -15.93 -18.95 -17.61
CA SER A 365 -16.15 -20.08 -16.69
C SER A 365 -15.67 -19.68 -15.29
N SER A 366 -15.46 -20.64 -14.37
CA SER A 366 -14.87 -20.35 -13.05
C SER A 366 -13.62 -19.52 -13.21
N GLN A 367 -13.53 -18.43 -12.46
CA GLN A 367 -12.49 -17.43 -12.67
C GLN A 367 -12.07 -16.72 -11.39
N TRP A 368 -10.85 -16.17 -11.44
CA TRP A 368 -10.42 -15.00 -10.69
C TRP A 368 -10.34 -13.79 -11.62
N ASP A 369 -10.91 -12.69 -11.19
CA ASP A 369 -10.71 -11.37 -11.77
C ASP A 369 -9.46 -10.72 -11.15
N GLY A 370 -8.43 -10.52 -11.98
CA GLY A 370 -7.22 -9.81 -11.60
C GLY A 370 -7.45 -8.30 -11.45
N PHE A 371 -6.49 -7.59 -10.86
CA PHE A 371 -6.63 -6.13 -10.66
C PHE A 371 -6.69 -5.32 -11.98
N ARG A 372 -6.34 -5.93 -13.12
CA ARG A 372 -6.53 -5.36 -14.46
C ARG A 372 -7.97 -5.42 -14.95
N HIS A 373 -8.81 -6.29 -14.37
CA HIS A 373 -10.13 -6.59 -14.90
C HIS A 373 -11.06 -5.38 -14.91
N PHE A 374 -11.02 -4.58 -13.84
CA PHE A 374 -11.92 -3.46 -13.66
C PHE A 374 -11.19 -2.26 -13.04
N ALA A 375 -10.99 -1.20 -13.82
CA ALA A 375 -10.51 0.08 -13.34
C ALA A 375 -11.63 0.83 -12.61
N HIS A 376 -11.28 1.70 -11.66
CA HIS A 376 -12.26 2.57 -11.04
C HIS A 376 -12.85 3.54 -12.08
N PRO A 377 -14.17 3.55 -12.33
CA PRO A 377 -14.74 4.17 -13.53
C PRO A 377 -14.65 5.70 -13.56
N VAL A 378 -14.52 6.35 -12.39
CA VAL A 378 -14.37 7.81 -12.29
C VAL A 378 -12.91 8.26 -12.24
N HIS A 379 -12.01 7.39 -11.78
CA HIS A 379 -10.61 7.74 -11.54
C HIS A 379 -9.66 7.12 -12.56
N GLU A 380 -10.19 6.23 -13.41
CA GLU A 380 -9.48 5.57 -14.52
C GLU A 380 -8.17 4.92 -14.08
N CYS A 381 -8.19 4.37 -12.85
CA CYS A 381 -7.04 3.72 -12.25
C CYS A 381 -7.40 2.37 -11.64
N HIS A 382 -6.44 1.48 -11.67
CA HIS A 382 -6.45 0.16 -11.05
C HIS A 382 -5.85 0.22 -9.64
N TYR A 383 -5.67 -0.96 -9.03
CA TYR A 383 -5.01 -1.11 -7.75
C TYR A 383 -3.70 -0.32 -7.68
N ASN A 384 -3.45 0.34 -6.53
CA ASN A 384 -2.26 1.13 -6.26
C ASN A 384 -2.08 2.36 -7.18
N GLY A 385 -3.15 2.80 -7.84
CA GLY A 385 -3.16 3.99 -8.69
C GLY A 385 -2.50 3.80 -10.05
N VAL A 386 -2.32 2.55 -10.49
CA VAL A 386 -1.83 2.23 -11.84
C VAL A 386 -2.89 2.66 -12.86
N VAL A 387 -2.53 3.51 -13.80
CA VAL A 387 -3.45 3.97 -14.85
C VAL A 387 -3.58 2.93 -15.97
N SER A 388 -4.69 2.92 -16.69
CA SER A 388 -4.94 1.93 -17.76
C SER A 388 -3.87 1.95 -18.85
N ASP A 389 -3.33 3.13 -19.19
CA ASP A 389 -2.26 3.28 -20.19
C ASP A 389 -0.97 2.53 -19.81
N ASP A 390 -0.67 2.42 -18.51
CA ASP A 390 0.48 1.66 -18.00
C ASP A 390 0.32 0.14 -18.18
N ILE A 391 -0.91 -0.33 -18.43
CA ILE A 391 -1.26 -1.73 -18.67
C ILE A 391 -1.33 -1.99 -20.18
N MET A 392 -1.96 -1.07 -20.93
CA MET A 392 -2.23 -1.22 -22.36
C MET A 392 -1.09 -0.76 -23.26
N ALA A 393 -0.04 -0.11 -22.73
CA ALA A 393 1.16 0.20 -23.49
C ALA A 393 1.64 -1.07 -24.23
N ASN A 394 1.67 -1.00 -25.57
CA ASN A 394 2.12 -2.05 -26.50
C ASN A 394 1.08 -3.13 -26.87
N VAL A 395 -0.23 -2.83 -26.81
CA VAL A 395 -1.28 -3.72 -27.35
C VAL A 395 -1.94 -3.04 -28.56
N ASP A 396 -1.79 -3.61 -29.76
CA ASP A 396 -2.58 -3.20 -30.93
C ASP A 396 -4.05 -3.65 -30.78
N ASP A 397 -4.99 -2.94 -31.39
CA ASP A 397 -6.45 -3.15 -31.27
C ASP A 397 -6.92 -4.61 -31.54
N ASP A 398 -6.14 -5.39 -32.28
CA ASP A 398 -6.45 -6.77 -32.65
C ASP A 398 -5.79 -7.85 -31.75
N GLY A 399 -4.97 -7.46 -30.77
CA GLY A 399 -4.46 -8.36 -29.72
C GLY A 399 -3.51 -9.49 -30.16
N GLU A 400 -3.15 -9.58 -31.44
CA GLU A 400 -2.15 -10.53 -31.96
C GLU A 400 -0.74 -9.93 -31.85
N ASN A 401 0.19 -10.70 -31.28
CA ASN A 401 1.59 -10.28 -31.20
C ASN A 401 2.23 -10.39 -32.59
N GLY A 402 2.57 -9.27 -33.22
CA GLY A 402 3.64 -9.28 -34.21
C GLY A 402 4.95 -9.69 -33.55
N GLU A 403 5.85 -10.37 -34.27
CA GLU A 403 7.17 -10.81 -33.77
C GLU A 403 8.04 -9.64 -33.25
N ASP A 404 7.70 -8.40 -33.64
CA ASP A 404 8.39 -7.17 -33.27
C ASP A 404 7.63 -6.28 -32.24
N ALA A 405 6.51 -6.76 -31.68
CA ALA A 405 5.75 -5.98 -30.70
C ALA A 405 6.52 -5.82 -29.37
N PRO A 406 6.59 -4.61 -28.78
CA PRO A 406 7.27 -4.43 -27.49
C PRO A 406 6.58 -5.26 -26.39
N GLU A 407 7.34 -5.75 -25.41
CA GLU A 407 6.80 -6.60 -24.34
C GLU A 407 5.60 -5.94 -23.64
N ARG A 408 4.50 -6.69 -23.48
CA ARG A 408 3.32 -6.23 -22.74
C ARG A 408 3.69 -5.91 -21.29
N SER A 409 3.10 -4.86 -20.74
CA SER A 409 3.25 -4.53 -19.33
C SER A 409 2.90 -5.73 -18.45
N ARG A 410 3.70 -5.99 -17.42
CA ARG A 410 3.46 -7.04 -16.41
C ARG A 410 2.83 -6.50 -15.11
N LYS A 411 2.65 -5.18 -15.00
CA LYS A 411 2.08 -4.54 -13.81
C LYS A 411 0.69 -5.08 -13.47
N LEU A 412 0.46 -5.55 -12.25
CA LEU A 412 -0.82 -6.10 -11.79
C LEU A 412 -1.31 -7.32 -12.59
N GLY A 413 -0.42 -8.00 -13.32
CA GLY A 413 -0.75 -9.21 -14.06
C GLY A 413 -1.08 -10.39 -13.13
N ILE A 414 -1.94 -11.29 -13.58
CA ILE A 414 -2.29 -12.50 -12.82
C ILE A 414 -1.08 -13.40 -12.54
N ASP A 415 0.01 -13.26 -13.31
CA ASP A 415 1.29 -13.92 -13.06
C ASP A 415 1.92 -13.55 -11.71
N ALA A 416 1.66 -12.34 -11.20
CA ALA A 416 2.07 -11.96 -9.85
C ALA A 416 1.39 -12.86 -8.79
N TRP A 417 0.11 -13.18 -9.00
CA TRP A 417 -0.66 -14.04 -8.11
C TRP A 417 -0.28 -15.50 -8.29
N ALA A 418 -0.04 -15.95 -9.53
CA ALA A 418 0.39 -17.31 -9.83
C ALA A 418 1.71 -17.70 -9.15
N LYS A 419 2.66 -16.75 -9.08
CA LYS A 419 3.95 -16.94 -8.38
C LYS A 419 3.80 -17.14 -6.87
N LYS A 420 2.82 -16.46 -6.26
CA LYS A 420 2.53 -16.58 -4.82
C LYS A 420 1.65 -17.80 -4.51
N GLY A 421 0.65 -18.05 -5.35
CA GLY A 421 -0.48 -18.92 -5.02
C GLY A 421 -1.47 -18.24 -4.07
N ILE A 422 -2.71 -18.75 -4.05
CA ILE A 422 -3.77 -18.31 -3.16
C ILE A 422 -4.09 -19.48 -2.24
N ILE A 423 -3.47 -19.49 -1.06
CA ILE A 423 -3.54 -20.61 -0.12
C ILE A 423 -3.88 -20.09 1.27
N GLY A 424 -5.05 -20.45 1.79
CA GLY A 424 -5.56 -19.91 3.04
C GLY A 424 -6.80 -20.64 3.54
N ARG A 425 -7.42 -20.08 4.58
CA ARG A 425 -8.67 -20.61 5.12
C ARG A 425 -9.83 -20.20 4.22
N GLY A 426 -10.39 -21.17 3.53
CA GLY A 426 -11.66 -21.00 2.83
C GLY A 426 -12.81 -21.12 3.82
N VAL A 427 -13.82 -20.25 3.69
CA VAL A 427 -15.08 -20.33 4.45
C VAL A 427 -16.24 -20.28 3.48
N LEU A 428 -17.07 -21.32 3.46
CA LEU A 428 -18.30 -21.36 2.66
C LEU A 428 -19.46 -20.79 3.45
N LEU A 429 -20.14 -19.78 2.90
CA LEU A 429 -21.43 -19.26 3.36
C LEU A 429 -22.51 -19.72 2.36
N ASP A 430 -23.34 -20.70 2.75
CA ASP A 430 -24.46 -21.19 1.97
C ASP A 430 -25.71 -20.35 2.19
N VAL A 431 -25.66 -19.13 1.66
CA VAL A 431 -26.73 -18.14 1.77
C VAL A 431 -27.99 -18.64 1.08
N TYR A 432 -27.87 -19.38 -0.02
CA TYR A 432 -29.02 -19.90 -0.76
C TYR A 432 -29.85 -20.90 0.05
N SER A 433 -29.22 -21.90 0.68
CA SER A 433 -29.96 -22.85 1.51
C SER A 433 -30.43 -22.22 2.82
N TRP A 434 -29.65 -21.27 3.36
CA TRP A 434 -30.02 -20.52 4.56
C TRP A 434 -31.27 -19.66 4.31
N SER A 435 -31.32 -18.92 3.19
CA SER A 435 -32.40 -17.96 2.90
C SER A 435 -33.76 -18.64 2.78
N LYS A 436 -33.81 -19.83 2.18
CA LYS A 436 -35.03 -20.68 2.10
C LYS A 436 -35.59 -21.11 3.46
N LYS A 437 -34.74 -21.15 4.49
CA LYS A 437 -35.13 -21.52 5.86
C LYS A 437 -35.52 -20.30 6.70
N GLN A 438 -35.24 -19.09 6.23
CA GLN A 438 -35.53 -17.85 6.96
C GLN A 438 -36.78 -17.16 6.41
N GLN A 439 -37.66 -16.76 7.32
CA GLN A 439 -38.89 -16.07 6.96
C GLN A 439 -38.58 -14.74 6.24
N GLY A 440 -39.09 -14.58 5.02
CA GLY A 440 -38.96 -13.35 4.24
C GLY A 440 -37.58 -13.08 3.62
N LYS A 441 -36.69 -14.09 3.60
CA LYS A 441 -35.35 -13.98 2.99
C LYS A 441 -35.18 -14.80 1.72
N GLU A 442 -36.10 -15.70 1.40
CA GLU A 442 -36.07 -16.45 0.14
C GLU A 442 -36.04 -15.50 -1.07
N TYR A 443 -35.19 -15.81 -2.04
CA TYR A 443 -35.01 -15.03 -3.25
C TYR A 443 -34.81 -15.94 -4.48
N ASP A 444 -35.09 -15.41 -5.65
CA ASP A 444 -34.78 -16.04 -6.93
C ASP A 444 -33.40 -15.56 -7.42
N PRO A 445 -32.43 -16.46 -7.64
CA PRO A 445 -31.11 -16.09 -8.16
C PRO A 445 -31.11 -15.34 -9.50
N PHE A 446 -32.20 -15.40 -10.29
CA PHE A 446 -32.35 -14.66 -11.56
C PHE A 446 -33.21 -13.39 -11.43
N THR A 447 -33.15 -12.75 -10.27
CA THR A 447 -33.75 -11.42 -10.01
C THR A 447 -32.72 -10.50 -9.38
N ALA A 448 -32.91 -9.18 -9.46
CA ALA A 448 -31.98 -8.21 -8.84
C ALA A 448 -32.13 -8.12 -7.31
N TYR A 449 -31.93 -9.24 -6.61
CA TYR A 449 -31.99 -9.33 -5.16
C TYR A 449 -30.63 -9.07 -4.51
N GLY A 450 -30.55 -8.07 -3.65
CA GLY A 450 -29.34 -7.73 -2.90
C GLY A 450 -29.19 -8.55 -1.62
N ILE A 451 -28.21 -9.46 -1.60
CA ILE A 451 -27.78 -10.19 -0.40
C ILE A 451 -27.03 -9.20 0.50
N THR A 452 -27.54 -8.93 1.69
CA THR A 452 -27.01 -7.90 2.60
C THR A 452 -25.86 -8.43 3.45
N ALA A 453 -25.08 -7.51 4.06
CA ALA A 453 -24.04 -7.88 5.03
C ALA A 453 -24.63 -8.65 6.22
N GLU A 454 -25.82 -8.25 6.68
CA GLU A 454 -26.54 -8.93 7.76
C GLU A 454 -26.92 -10.36 7.37
N ASP A 455 -27.29 -10.60 6.10
CA ASP A 455 -27.58 -11.96 5.61
C ASP A 455 -26.33 -12.84 5.67
N LEU A 456 -25.17 -12.34 5.24
CA LEU A 456 -23.91 -13.06 5.32
C LEU A 456 -23.52 -13.38 6.77
N GLN A 457 -23.66 -12.40 7.67
CA GLN A 457 -23.37 -12.57 9.09
C GLN A 457 -24.33 -13.56 9.77
N ALA A 458 -25.63 -13.48 9.44
CA ALA A 458 -26.65 -14.39 9.97
C ALA A 458 -26.47 -15.81 9.44
N CYS A 459 -26.11 -15.96 8.17
CA CYS A 459 -25.74 -17.23 7.55
C CYS A 459 -24.53 -17.85 8.27
N ALA A 460 -23.43 -17.10 8.41
CA ALA A 460 -22.24 -17.53 9.14
C ALA A 460 -22.57 -17.99 10.58
N LYS A 461 -23.37 -17.20 11.30
CA LYS A 461 -23.85 -17.55 12.64
C LYS A 461 -24.68 -18.84 12.66
N SER A 462 -25.58 -19.03 11.69
CA SER A 462 -26.42 -20.24 11.60
C SER A 462 -25.61 -21.50 11.30
N GLN A 463 -24.50 -21.34 10.57
CA GLN A 463 -23.53 -22.39 10.26
C GLN A 463 -22.51 -22.62 11.39
N GLY A 464 -22.53 -21.81 12.45
CA GLY A 464 -21.57 -21.89 13.55
C GLY A 464 -20.14 -21.53 13.14
N VAL A 465 -19.95 -20.73 12.08
CA VAL A 465 -18.62 -20.32 11.61
C VAL A 465 -18.29 -18.90 12.03
N GLU A 466 -17.13 -18.73 12.66
CA GLU A 466 -16.54 -17.43 12.97
C GLU A 466 -15.65 -16.98 11.80
N LEU A 467 -15.98 -15.81 11.25
CA LEU A 467 -15.20 -15.15 10.21
C LEU A 467 -13.97 -14.46 10.83
N ARG A 468 -12.82 -14.60 10.19
CA ARG A 468 -11.53 -14.10 10.66
C ARG A 468 -10.82 -13.30 9.57
N THR A 469 -9.87 -12.48 9.99
CA THR A 469 -8.95 -11.81 9.07
C THR A 469 -8.24 -12.82 8.19
N ALA A 470 -8.09 -12.46 6.92
CA ALA A 470 -7.52 -13.28 5.84
C ALA A 470 -8.33 -14.50 5.40
N ASP A 471 -9.56 -14.69 5.90
CA ASP A 471 -10.44 -15.70 5.32
C ASP A 471 -10.69 -15.41 3.83
N ILE A 472 -10.83 -16.48 3.05
CA ILE A 472 -11.28 -16.43 1.66
C ILE A 472 -12.76 -16.82 1.67
N LEU A 473 -13.63 -15.83 1.42
CA LEU A 473 -15.08 -16.02 1.50
C LEU A 473 -15.60 -16.68 0.22
N LEU A 474 -16.24 -17.83 0.36
CA LEU A 474 -16.97 -18.49 -0.73
C LEU A 474 -18.45 -18.35 -0.44
N ILE A 475 -19.20 -17.72 -1.33
CA ILE A 475 -20.60 -17.34 -1.08
C ILE A 475 -21.48 -18.03 -2.11
N ARG A 476 -22.25 -19.02 -1.66
CA ARG A 476 -23.22 -19.72 -2.51
C ARG A 476 -24.52 -18.95 -2.57
N THR A 477 -24.74 -18.29 -3.69
CA THR A 477 -25.94 -17.51 -4.02
C THR A 477 -27.05 -18.38 -4.62
N GLY A 478 -26.70 -19.59 -5.11
CA GLY A 478 -27.63 -20.53 -5.72
C GLY A 478 -27.83 -20.32 -7.22
N TRP A 479 -27.07 -19.40 -7.82
CA TRP A 479 -27.15 -19.14 -9.26
C TRP A 479 -26.81 -20.39 -10.07
N LEU A 480 -25.72 -21.09 -9.73
CA LEU A 480 -25.30 -22.28 -10.46
C LEU A 480 -26.33 -23.42 -10.34
N ALA A 481 -26.91 -23.60 -9.15
CA ALA A 481 -27.98 -24.57 -8.93
C ALA A 481 -29.21 -24.28 -9.81
N THR A 482 -29.64 -23.03 -9.88
CA THR A 482 -30.76 -22.59 -10.73
C THR A 482 -30.42 -22.71 -12.23
N TYR A 483 -29.22 -22.28 -12.64
CA TYR A 483 -28.74 -22.39 -14.01
C TYR A 483 -28.70 -23.84 -14.49
N ASN A 484 -28.20 -24.75 -13.65
CA ASN A 484 -28.11 -26.17 -13.99
C ASN A 484 -29.48 -26.82 -14.19
N ALA A 485 -30.53 -26.33 -13.52
CA ALA A 485 -31.90 -26.79 -13.68
C ALA A 485 -32.58 -26.31 -14.98
N LEU A 486 -32.02 -25.33 -15.68
CA LEU A 486 -32.58 -24.84 -16.94
C LEU A 486 -32.45 -25.85 -18.09
N SER A 487 -33.42 -25.82 -19.01
CA SER A 487 -33.32 -26.49 -20.29
C SER A 487 -32.22 -25.88 -21.17
N LEU A 488 -31.71 -26.65 -22.14
CA LEU A 488 -30.72 -26.13 -23.10
C LEU A 488 -31.25 -24.93 -23.90
N SER A 489 -32.55 -24.90 -24.22
CA SER A 489 -33.18 -23.75 -24.88
C SER A 489 -33.11 -22.50 -24.02
N ALA A 490 -33.48 -22.61 -22.74
CA ALA A 490 -33.44 -21.47 -21.81
C ALA A 490 -32.00 -20.96 -21.59
N LYS A 491 -31.02 -21.86 -21.53
CA LYS A 491 -29.58 -21.49 -21.47
C LYS A 491 -29.14 -20.75 -22.74
N THR A 492 -29.58 -21.22 -23.90
CA THR A 492 -29.30 -20.56 -25.19
C THR A 492 -29.93 -19.17 -25.24
N ASP A 493 -31.21 -19.05 -24.89
CA ASP A 493 -31.92 -17.76 -24.87
C ASP A 493 -31.20 -16.76 -23.95
N MET A 494 -30.83 -17.21 -22.75
CA MET A 494 -30.07 -16.41 -21.78
C MET A 494 -28.73 -15.92 -22.35
N SER A 495 -27.98 -16.77 -23.05
CA SER A 495 -26.67 -16.40 -23.62
C SER A 495 -26.74 -15.29 -24.68
N THR A 496 -27.92 -15.11 -25.30
CA THR A 496 -28.16 -14.10 -26.33
C THR A 496 -28.72 -12.78 -25.80
N LEU A 497 -29.08 -12.73 -24.51
CA LEU A 497 -29.59 -11.51 -23.89
C LEU A 497 -28.53 -10.41 -23.89
N ALA A 498 -28.96 -9.19 -24.25
CA ALA A 498 -28.16 -7.99 -24.06
C ALA A 498 -27.84 -7.78 -22.57
N LEU A 499 -26.70 -7.14 -22.29
CA LEU A 499 -26.16 -7.00 -20.94
C LEU A 499 -27.15 -6.37 -19.95
N ASP A 500 -27.96 -5.40 -20.41
CA ASP A 500 -29.00 -4.70 -19.63
C ASP A 500 -30.28 -5.51 -19.41
N LYS A 501 -30.36 -6.73 -19.96
CA LYS A 501 -31.50 -7.66 -19.81
C LYS A 501 -31.21 -8.80 -18.85
N HIS A 502 -29.98 -8.90 -18.34
CA HIS A 502 -29.64 -9.84 -17.29
C HIS A 502 -30.06 -9.27 -15.92
N PHE A 503 -30.59 -10.14 -15.07
CA PHE A 503 -30.91 -9.82 -13.68
C PHE A 503 -30.46 -10.97 -12.81
N TYR A 504 -29.56 -10.69 -11.88
CA TYR A 504 -29.00 -11.72 -11.03
C TYR A 504 -28.90 -11.24 -9.60
N ALA A 505 -29.26 -12.13 -8.68
CA ALA A 505 -29.06 -11.87 -7.26
C ALA A 505 -27.56 -11.77 -7.02
N GLY A 506 -27.15 -11.05 -5.99
CA GLY A 506 -25.73 -10.89 -5.70
C GLY A 506 -25.54 -10.08 -4.44
N LEU A 507 -24.30 -9.87 -4.03
CA LEU A 507 -24.02 -9.05 -2.86
C LEU A 507 -24.52 -7.62 -3.10
N ALA A 508 -25.19 -7.04 -2.11
CA ALA A 508 -25.53 -5.62 -2.12
C ALA A 508 -24.25 -4.78 -2.16
N ALA A 509 -24.25 -3.64 -2.86
CA ALA A 509 -23.09 -2.75 -2.96
C ALA A 509 -23.19 -1.51 -2.05
N ASP A 510 -24.00 -1.59 -0.99
CA ASP A 510 -24.21 -0.52 -0.03
C ASP A 510 -23.01 -0.36 0.94
N ASP A 511 -23.04 0.72 1.73
CA ASP A 511 -21.98 1.01 2.70
C ASP A 511 -21.83 -0.09 3.75
N ALA A 512 -22.91 -0.77 4.12
CA ALA A 512 -22.87 -1.85 5.11
C ALA A 512 -22.12 -3.08 4.57
N MET A 513 -22.36 -3.47 3.31
CA MET A 513 -21.57 -4.53 2.66
C MET A 513 -20.11 -4.12 2.49
N LYS A 514 -19.86 -2.88 2.08
CA LYS A 514 -18.48 -2.39 1.93
C LYS A 514 -17.73 -2.37 3.25
N ASP A 515 -18.37 -1.94 4.33
CA ASP A 515 -17.80 -1.97 5.68
C ASP A 515 -17.54 -3.42 6.12
N PHE A 516 -18.48 -4.34 5.89
CA PHE A 516 -18.30 -5.75 6.21
C PHE A 516 -17.08 -6.37 5.49
N LEU A 517 -16.99 -6.20 4.17
CA LEU A 517 -15.90 -6.76 3.38
C LEU A 517 -14.55 -6.10 3.68
N HIS A 518 -14.54 -4.77 3.79
CA HIS A 518 -13.32 -4.02 4.06
C HIS A 518 -12.81 -4.28 5.48
N ASP A 519 -13.65 -4.11 6.49
CA ASP A 519 -13.26 -4.17 7.90
C ASP A 519 -13.10 -5.60 8.43
N GLY A 520 -13.66 -6.59 7.73
CA GLY A 520 -13.34 -8.00 7.97
C GLY A 520 -11.90 -8.38 7.59
N TYR A 521 -11.24 -7.56 6.76
CA TYR A 521 -9.90 -7.86 6.23
C TYR A 521 -9.79 -9.23 5.58
N PHE A 522 -10.79 -9.61 4.77
CA PHE A 522 -10.78 -10.85 3.99
C PHE A 522 -9.72 -10.79 2.88
N ALA A 523 -9.11 -11.93 2.57
CA ALA A 523 -8.03 -12.00 1.59
C ALA A 523 -8.56 -11.93 0.15
N ALA A 524 -9.71 -12.56 -0.10
CA ALA A 524 -10.42 -12.63 -1.37
C ALA A 524 -11.87 -13.08 -1.14
N ALA A 525 -12.73 -12.96 -2.15
CA ALA A 525 -14.07 -13.54 -2.12
C ALA A 525 -14.48 -14.10 -3.48
N ALA A 526 -15.29 -15.16 -3.49
CA ALA A 526 -15.81 -15.78 -4.70
C ALA A 526 -17.28 -16.20 -4.56
N THR A 527 -18.02 -16.19 -5.68
CA THR A 527 -19.43 -16.64 -5.76
C THR A 527 -19.61 -17.77 -6.77
N ASP A 528 -20.72 -18.52 -6.66
CA ASP A 528 -21.17 -19.49 -7.68
C ASP A 528 -21.96 -18.84 -8.83
N ASN A 529 -21.76 -17.54 -9.03
CA ASN A 529 -22.62 -16.72 -9.85
C ASN A 529 -21.84 -16.10 -11.02
N ALA A 530 -22.53 -15.77 -12.11
CA ALA A 530 -21.98 -15.08 -13.28
C ALA A 530 -21.61 -13.60 -13.01
N ASN A 531 -21.99 -13.09 -11.83
CA ASN A 531 -21.68 -11.77 -11.29
C ASN A 531 -21.37 -11.90 -9.78
N PHE A 532 -20.53 -11.01 -9.26
CA PHE A 532 -20.25 -10.96 -7.82
C PHE A 532 -21.31 -10.20 -6.99
N GLU A 533 -21.60 -8.96 -7.38
CA GLU A 533 -22.60 -8.08 -6.77
C GLU A 533 -23.91 -8.09 -7.53
N VAL A 534 -25.01 -7.59 -6.94
CA VAL A 534 -26.32 -7.58 -7.61
C VAL A 534 -26.24 -7.00 -9.03
N TRP A 535 -26.88 -7.67 -9.99
CA TRP A 535 -26.89 -7.23 -11.38
C TRP A 535 -28.30 -6.84 -11.85
N PRO A 536 -28.48 -5.65 -12.46
CA PRO A 536 -27.46 -4.61 -12.70
C PRO A 536 -27.08 -3.86 -11.42
N PRO A 537 -25.83 -3.35 -11.32
CA PRO A 537 -25.42 -2.52 -10.18
C PRO A 537 -26.14 -1.17 -10.21
N ALA A 538 -26.35 -0.57 -9.03
CA ALA A 538 -26.94 0.76 -8.93
C ALA A 538 -26.09 1.84 -9.64
N SER A 539 -24.78 1.71 -9.58
CA SER A 539 -23.82 2.42 -10.42
C SER A 539 -22.50 1.64 -10.50
N PHE A 540 -21.77 1.81 -11.60
CA PHE A 540 -20.43 1.21 -11.73
C PHE A 540 -19.42 1.81 -10.75
N GLU A 541 -19.52 3.11 -10.43
CA GLU A 541 -18.67 3.75 -9.42
C GLU A 541 -18.92 3.17 -8.02
N GLY A 542 -20.19 2.99 -7.67
CA GLY A 542 -20.59 2.45 -6.37
C GLY A 542 -20.44 0.94 -6.26
N SER A 543 -19.95 0.26 -7.29
CA SER A 543 -19.90 -1.20 -7.38
C SER A 543 -18.89 -1.83 -6.40
N LEU A 544 -19.11 -3.09 -6.07
CA LEU A 544 -18.12 -3.90 -5.35
C LEU A 544 -16.89 -4.17 -6.23
N HIS A 545 -17.04 -4.32 -7.55
CA HIS A 545 -15.88 -4.42 -8.46
C HIS A 545 -14.94 -3.21 -8.36
N ALA A 546 -15.48 -1.99 -8.43
CA ALA A 546 -14.70 -0.76 -8.28
C ALA A 546 -14.00 -0.71 -6.93
N SER A 547 -14.72 -1.07 -5.86
CA SER A 547 -14.20 -1.00 -4.49
C SER A 547 -13.13 -2.06 -4.22
N MET A 548 -13.45 -3.33 -4.48
CA MET A 548 -12.59 -4.47 -4.14
C MET A 548 -11.35 -4.51 -5.01
N LEU A 549 -11.48 -4.46 -6.34
CA LEU A 549 -10.34 -4.63 -7.23
C LEU A 549 -9.43 -3.39 -7.25
N SER A 550 -10.02 -2.21 -7.49
CA SER A 550 -9.23 -0.98 -7.68
C SER A 550 -8.87 -0.28 -6.37
N LEU A 551 -9.80 -0.15 -5.42
CA LEU A 551 -9.54 0.62 -4.19
C LEU A 551 -8.82 -0.22 -3.14
N TRP A 552 -9.16 -1.49 -2.96
CA TRP A 552 -8.65 -2.29 -1.85
C TRP A 552 -7.62 -3.35 -2.24
N GLY A 553 -7.58 -3.73 -3.51
CA GLY A 553 -6.78 -4.86 -3.97
C GLY A 553 -7.29 -6.19 -3.38
N MET A 554 -8.59 -6.39 -3.31
CA MET A 554 -9.24 -7.63 -2.88
C MET A 554 -9.73 -8.39 -4.12
N PRO A 555 -9.21 -9.61 -4.40
CA PRO A 555 -9.64 -10.41 -5.54
C PRO A 555 -11.12 -10.82 -5.49
N ILE A 556 -11.72 -10.90 -6.68
CA ILE A 556 -13.09 -11.37 -6.92
C ILE A 556 -13.03 -12.65 -7.74
N GLY A 557 -13.80 -13.66 -7.33
CA GLY A 557 -14.02 -14.88 -8.09
C GLY A 557 -15.49 -15.06 -8.46
N GLU A 558 -15.74 -15.59 -9.65
CA GLU A 558 -17.09 -15.78 -10.20
C GLU A 558 -17.21 -17.16 -10.83
N LEU A 559 -18.44 -17.68 -10.87
CA LEU A 559 -18.79 -18.98 -11.45
C LEU A 559 -18.09 -20.17 -10.80
N TRP A 560 -17.88 -20.17 -9.47
CA TRP A 560 -17.28 -21.31 -8.78
C TRP A 560 -18.31 -22.42 -8.51
N ASP A 561 -17.89 -23.68 -8.54
CA ASP A 561 -18.77 -24.82 -8.20
C ASP A 561 -18.72 -25.13 -6.70
N PHE A 562 -19.78 -24.77 -5.99
CA PHE A 562 -19.93 -25.03 -4.56
C PHE A 562 -20.87 -26.21 -4.24
N GLU A 563 -21.40 -26.93 -5.23
CA GLU A 563 -22.46 -27.93 -4.97
C GLU A 563 -21.92 -29.16 -4.22
N ALA A 564 -20.77 -29.69 -4.65
CA ALA A 564 -20.11 -30.80 -3.95
C ALA A 564 -19.57 -30.36 -2.58
N LEU A 565 -19.03 -29.14 -2.50
CA LEU A 565 -18.50 -28.56 -1.27
C LEU A 565 -19.58 -28.38 -0.21
N THR A 566 -20.75 -27.86 -0.59
CA THR A 566 -21.90 -27.66 0.30
C THR A 566 -22.32 -28.97 0.95
N LYS A 567 -22.49 -30.04 0.16
CA LYS A 567 -22.83 -31.38 0.68
C LYS A 567 -21.80 -31.90 1.67
N ARG A 568 -20.52 -31.63 1.43
CA ARG A 568 -19.44 -32.02 2.36
C ARG A 568 -19.50 -31.23 3.66
N CYS A 569 -19.66 -29.90 3.58
CA CYS A 569 -19.78 -29.03 4.74
C CYS A 569 -20.98 -29.40 5.61
N GLU A 570 -22.14 -29.67 5.00
CA GLU A 570 -23.34 -30.12 5.71
C GLU A 570 -23.12 -31.46 6.42
N LYS A 571 -22.49 -32.43 5.74
CA LYS A 571 -22.18 -33.74 6.32
C LYS A 571 -21.25 -33.64 7.53
N GLU A 572 -20.28 -32.73 7.50
CA GLU A 572 -19.33 -32.54 8.61
C GLU A 572 -19.82 -31.58 9.70
N GLY A 573 -20.83 -30.76 9.42
CA GLY A 573 -21.16 -29.62 10.27
C GLY A 573 -20.02 -28.59 10.37
N ARG A 574 -19.13 -28.54 9.37
CA ARG A 574 -17.95 -27.68 9.33
C ARG A 574 -17.89 -26.94 8.00
N TRP A 575 -17.77 -25.62 8.07
CA TRP A 575 -17.86 -24.72 6.92
C TRP A 575 -16.55 -24.01 6.58
N SER A 576 -15.44 -24.46 7.18
CA SER A 576 -14.10 -24.00 6.87
C SER A 576 -13.19 -25.16 6.48
N PHE A 577 -12.28 -24.88 5.55
CA PHE A 577 -11.37 -25.83 4.93
C PHE A 577 -10.07 -25.12 4.53
N LEU A 578 -9.04 -25.89 4.19
CA LEU A 578 -7.91 -25.31 3.46
C LEU A 578 -8.35 -25.09 2.02
N LEU A 579 -8.27 -23.86 1.54
CA LEU A 579 -8.43 -23.55 0.13
C LEU A 579 -7.05 -23.43 -0.51
N VAL A 580 -6.85 -24.14 -1.62
CA VAL A 580 -5.69 -24.01 -2.50
C VAL A 580 -6.21 -23.57 -3.86
N SER A 581 -5.73 -22.45 -4.36
CA SER A 581 -6.00 -21.98 -5.73
C SER A 581 -4.70 -21.50 -6.36
N LYS A 582 -4.48 -21.94 -7.60
CA LYS A 582 -3.29 -21.58 -8.38
C LYS A 582 -3.70 -21.09 -9.76
N PRO A 583 -3.87 -19.77 -9.92
CA PRO A 583 -4.04 -19.15 -11.23
C PRO A 583 -2.93 -19.57 -12.20
N GLY A 584 -3.26 -19.64 -13.49
CA GLY A 584 -2.26 -19.84 -14.54
C GLY A 584 -1.25 -18.70 -14.58
N ASP A 585 0.03 -19.04 -14.79
CA ASP A 585 1.11 -18.07 -14.94
C ASP A 585 1.07 -17.46 -16.34
N VAL A 586 0.10 -16.57 -16.56
CA VAL A 586 -0.08 -15.83 -17.82
C VAL A 586 0.53 -14.44 -17.63
N PRO A 587 1.70 -14.14 -18.23
CA PRO A 587 2.36 -12.85 -18.06
C PRO A 587 1.45 -11.68 -18.46
N GLY A 588 1.14 -10.81 -17.50
CA GLY A 588 0.22 -9.70 -17.72
C GLY A 588 -1.24 -10.11 -17.97
N GLY A 589 -1.63 -11.32 -17.61
CA GLY A 589 -3.01 -11.78 -17.75
C GLY A 589 -3.99 -10.95 -16.91
N VAL A 590 -5.19 -10.74 -17.43
CA VAL A 590 -6.27 -9.97 -16.75
C VAL A 590 -6.99 -10.81 -15.70
N GLY A 591 -7.15 -12.10 -15.95
CA GLY A 591 -7.76 -13.07 -15.04
C GLY A 591 -7.27 -14.47 -15.37
N SER A 592 -7.79 -15.46 -14.66
CA SER A 592 -7.44 -16.87 -14.89
C SER A 592 -8.47 -17.80 -14.28
N ALA A 593 -8.55 -19.03 -14.80
CA ALA A 593 -9.22 -20.10 -14.07
C ALA A 593 -8.58 -20.27 -12.68
N PRO A 594 -9.39 -20.50 -11.63
CA PRO A 594 -8.87 -20.48 -10.28
C PRO A 594 -8.08 -21.75 -9.93
N ASN A 595 -8.33 -22.87 -10.62
CA ASN A 595 -7.74 -24.18 -10.33
C ASN A 595 -7.88 -24.48 -8.83
N ALA A 596 -9.09 -24.29 -8.32
CA ALA A 596 -9.36 -24.21 -6.90
C ALA A 596 -9.81 -25.55 -6.31
N VAL A 597 -9.23 -25.88 -5.16
CA VAL A 597 -9.51 -27.11 -4.44
C VAL A 597 -9.71 -26.80 -2.96
N ALA A 598 -10.82 -27.30 -2.39
CA ALA A 598 -11.04 -27.34 -0.95
C ALA A 598 -10.52 -28.67 -0.38
N ILE A 599 -9.74 -28.62 0.72
CA ILE A 599 -9.13 -29.78 1.37
C ILE A 599 -9.58 -29.87 2.83
N PHE A 600 -10.06 -31.05 3.23
CA PHE A 600 -10.72 -31.32 4.53
C PHE A 600 -9.93 -32.18 5.51
#